data_AF-A0A357R2K0-F1
#
_entry.id   AF-A0A357R2K0-F1
#
_cell.length_a   1.000
_cell.length_b   1.000
_cell.length_c   1.000
_cell.angle_alpha   90.00
_cell.angle_beta   90.00
_cell.angle_gamma   90.00
#
_symmetry.space_group_name_H-M   'P 1'
#
loop_
_entity.id
_entity.type
_entity.pdbx_description
1 polymer ?
#
loop_
_entity_poly.entity_id
_entity_poly.type
_entity_poly.pdbx_seq_one_letter_code
_entity_poly.pdbx_strand_id
1 'polypeptide(L)'
;MQWLADGKQMREIDRRAIEDFGVPGQNLMEAAVAFAARIAADLSPRGPVAVVTGAGNNGGDGWGIARHLAARSYQVKVCFL
;
A
#
# COMPACT_ATOMS: atom_id res chain seq x y z
N MET A 1 -19.67 -18.26 -9.03
CA MET A 1 -18.27 -17.78 -9.08
C MET A 1 -18.13 -16.60 -8.15
N GLN A 2 -17.15 -16.62 -7.25
CA GLN A 2 -16.83 -15.50 -6.36
C GLN A 2 -15.56 -14.84 -6.87
N TRP A 3 -15.65 -13.55 -7.22
CA TRP A 3 -14.56 -12.78 -7.84
C TRP A 3 -13.71 -11.98 -6.85
N LEU A 4 -14.15 -11.89 -5.59
CA LEU A 4 -13.47 -11.16 -4.52
C LEU A 4 -12.95 -12.16 -3.49
N ALA A 5 -11.64 -12.10 -3.23
CA ALA A 5 -11.00 -12.86 -2.18
C ALA A 5 -11.40 -12.30 -0.80
N ASP A 6 -11.71 -13.18 0.14
CA ASP A 6 -11.78 -12.82 1.55
C ASP A 6 -10.38 -12.68 2.17
N GLY A 7 -10.31 -12.31 3.45
CA GLY A 7 -9.02 -12.10 4.13
C GLY A 7 -8.17 -13.37 4.29
N LYS A 8 -8.77 -14.56 4.35
CA LYS A 8 -8.02 -15.82 4.42
C LYS A 8 -7.46 -16.19 3.05
N GLN A 9 -8.28 -16.03 2.01
CA GLN A 9 -7.88 -16.24 0.63
C GLN A 9 -6.76 -15.29 0.22
N MET A 10 -6.83 -14.01 0.60
CA MET A 10 -5.77 -13.05 0.28
C MET A 10 -4.44 -13.40 0.95
N ARG A 11 -4.46 -13.83 2.23
CA ARG A 11 -3.25 -14.30 2.93
C ARG A 11 -2.64 -15.53 2.24
N GLU A 12 -3.47 -16.45 1.76
CA GLU A 12 -2.99 -17.62 1.05
C GLU A 12 -2.42 -17.24 -0.33
N ILE A 13 -3.02 -16.28 -1.03
CA ILE A 13 -2.48 -15.76 -2.29
C ILE A 13 -1.08 -15.15 -2.06
N ASP A 14 -0.93 -14.32 -1.02
CA ASP A 14 0.36 -13.72 -0.66
C ASP A 14 1.39 -14.79 -0.27
N ARG A 15 0.99 -15.79 0.54
CA ARG A 15 1.85 -16.92 0.93
C ARG A 15 2.36 -17.65 -0.31
N ARG A 16 1.48 -18.01 -1.24
CA ARG A 16 1.86 -18.72 -2.46
C ARG A 16 2.76 -17.88 -3.35
N ALA A 17 2.48 -16.58 -3.50
CA ALA A 17 3.35 -15.68 -4.25
C ALA A 17 4.79 -15.70 -3.69
N ILE A 18 4.94 -15.72 -2.37
CA ILE A 18 6.24 -15.75 -1.70
C ILE A 18 6.89 -17.12 -1.76
N GLU A 19 6.19 -18.17 -1.33
CA GLU A 19 6.76 -19.49 -1.10
C GLU A 19 6.80 -20.34 -2.38
N ASP A 20 5.72 -20.34 -3.17
CA ASP A 20 5.61 -21.18 -4.36
C ASP A 20 6.26 -20.52 -5.59
N PHE A 21 6.17 -19.18 -5.69
CA PHE A 21 6.64 -18.43 -6.86
C PHE A 21 7.89 -17.57 -6.60
N GLY A 22 8.39 -17.55 -5.35
CA GLY A 22 9.64 -16.86 -5.00
C GLY A 22 9.58 -15.34 -5.08
N VAL A 23 8.38 -14.73 -5.08
CA VAL A 23 8.24 -13.26 -5.09
C VAL A 23 8.55 -12.73 -3.69
N PRO A 24 9.57 -11.87 -3.52
CA PRO A 24 9.86 -11.31 -2.20
C PRO A 24 8.66 -10.54 -1.65
N GLY A 25 8.29 -10.75 -0.38
CA GLY A 25 7.15 -10.05 0.24
C GLY A 25 7.29 -8.51 0.20
N GLN A 26 8.52 -8.00 0.23
CA GLN A 26 8.81 -6.57 0.04
C GLN A 26 8.36 -6.06 -1.34
N ASN A 27 8.47 -6.88 -2.39
CA ASN A 27 8.02 -6.52 -3.72
C ASN A 27 6.49 -6.50 -3.82
N LEU A 28 5.80 -7.41 -3.11
CA LEU A 28 4.34 -7.39 -3.01
C LEU A 28 3.86 -6.09 -2.33
N MET A 29 4.48 -5.74 -1.21
CA MET A 29 4.21 -4.51 -0.46
C MET A 29 4.47 -3.26 -1.33
N GLU A 30 5.64 -3.17 -1.97
CA GLU A 30 6.00 -2.03 -2.82
C GLU A 30 5.04 -1.88 -4.02
N ALA A 31 4.56 -3.00 -4.59
CA ALA A 31 3.57 -2.97 -5.66
C ALA A 31 2.22 -2.40 -5.18
N ALA A 32 1.74 -2.83 -4.01
CA ALA A 32 0.52 -2.30 -3.40
C ALA A 32 0.64 -0.79 -3.11
N VAL A 33 1.76 -0.40 -2.51
CA VAL A 33 2.11 0.99 -2.21
C VAL A 33 2.14 1.86 -3.47
N ALA A 34 2.87 1.44 -4.51
CA ALA A 34 3.03 2.21 -5.73
C ALA A 34 1.68 2.40 -6.45
N PHE A 35 0.85 1.36 -6.45
CA PHE A 35 -0.48 1.41 -7.04
C PHE A 35 -1.40 2.37 -6.27
N ALA A 36 -1.45 2.26 -4.94
CA ALA A 36 -2.27 3.12 -4.10
C ALA A 36 -1.83 4.59 -4.19
N ALA A 37 -0.52 4.86 -4.17
CA ALA A 37 0.01 6.21 -4.31
C ALA A 37 -0.27 6.83 -5.68
N ARG A 38 -0.23 6.02 -6.76
CA ARG A 38 -0.64 6.46 -8.09
C ARG A 38 -2.12 6.86 -8.11
N ILE A 39 -3.01 6.02 -7.58
CA ILE A 39 -4.44 6.35 -7.49
C ILE A 39 -4.66 7.64 -6.69
N ALA A 40 -3.98 7.78 -5.54
CA ALA A 40 -4.11 8.98 -4.72
C ALA A 40 -3.63 10.25 -5.45
N ALA A 41 -2.56 10.15 -6.25
CA ALA A 41 -2.10 11.26 -7.08
C ALA A 41 -3.08 11.59 -8.22
N ASP A 42 -3.68 10.57 -8.86
CA ASP A 42 -4.64 10.73 -9.96
C ASP A 42 -5.91 11.46 -9.50
N LEU A 43 -6.28 11.34 -8.21
CA LEU A 43 -7.36 12.14 -7.60
C LEU A 43 -7.06 13.65 -7.54
N SER A 44 -5.84 14.07 -7.89
CA SER A 44 -5.41 15.47 -8.00
C SER A 44 -5.73 16.31 -6.75
N PRO A 45 -5.22 15.91 -5.56
CA PRO A 45 -5.52 16.61 -4.33
C PRO A 45 -4.99 18.05 -4.38
N ARG A 46 -5.84 19.01 -4.01
CA ARG A 46 -5.53 20.46 -4.06
C ARG A 46 -4.81 20.99 -2.82
N GLY A 47 -4.55 20.14 -1.83
CA GLY A 47 -3.99 20.53 -0.55
C GLY A 47 -3.14 19.42 0.08
N PRO A 48 -2.70 19.62 1.34
CA PRO A 48 -1.91 18.63 2.05
C PRO A 48 -2.62 17.28 2.17
N VAL A 49 -1.86 16.19 2.06
CA VAL A 49 -2.36 14.82 2.20
C VAL A 49 -2.01 14.29 3.59
N ALA A 50 -3.01 13.86 4.34
CA ALA A 50 -2.81 13.15 5.59
C ALA A 50 -2.82 11.63 5.33
N VAL A 51 -1.77 10.93 5.76
CA VAL A 51 -1.70 9.48 5.72
C VAL A 51 -1.82 8.95 7.15
N VAL A 52 -2.91 8.24 7.43
CA VAL A 52 -3.20 7.68 8.76
C VAL A 52 -2.83 6.20 8.78
N THR A 53 -1.99 5.79 9.72
CA THR A 53 -1.36 4.47 9.73
C THR A 53 -1.33 3.90 11.14
N GLY A 54 -1.50 2.57 11.30
CA GLY A 54 -1.25 1.85 12.56
C GLY A 54 0.05 1.04 12.53
N ALA A 55 0.24 0.14 13.50
CA ALA A 55 1.47 -0.68 13.63
C ALA A 55 1.53 -1.95 12.74
N GLY A 56 0.47 -2.28 12.00
CA GLY A 56 0.40 -3.50 11.18
C GLY A 56 1.00 -3.36 9.78
N ASN A 57 0.85 -4.40 8.95
CA ASN A 57 1.35 -4.41 7.56
C ASN A 57 0.80 -3.24 6.73
N ASN A 58 -0.51 -2.98 6.81
CA ASN A 58 -1.14 -1.82 6.17
C ASN A 58 -0.54 -0.49 6.65
N GLY A 59 0.07 -0.47 7.84
CA GLY A 59 0.77 0.69 8.32
C GLY A 59 2.08 0.92 7.59
N GLY A 60 2.83 -0.15 7.34
CA GLY A 60 3.98 -0.14 6.42
C GLY A 60 3.59 0.41 5.04
N ASP A 61 2.44 -0.02 4.51
CA ASP A 61 1.90 0.51 3.25
C ASP A 61 1.63 2.02 3.34
N GLY A 62 1.06 2.49 4.44
CA GLY A 62 0.86 3.92 4.70
C GLY A 62 2.16 4.72 4.60
N TRP A 63 3.22 4.26 5.26
CA TRP A 63 4.55 4.90 5.14
C TRP A 63 5.10 4.86 3.71
N GLY A 64 4.92 3.74 3.00
CA GLY A 64 5.29 3.62 1.60
C GLY A 64 4.54 4.60 0.69
N ILE A 65 3.22 4.72 0.87
CA ILE A 65 2.37 5.65 0.12
C ILE A 65 2.80 7.08 0.40
N ALA A 66 3.04 7.42 1.67
CA ALA A 66 3.52 8.75 2.05
C ALA A 66 4.85 9.08 1.37
N ARG A 67 5.79 8.14 1.32
CA ARG A 67 7.07 8.28 0.59
C ARG A 67 6.86 8.55 -0.89
N HIS A 68 5.97 7.80 -1.55
CA HIS A 68 5.67 7.98 -2.98
C HIS A 68 5.01 9.31 -3.30
N LEU A 69 4.11 9.77 -2.43
CA LEU A 69 3.45 11.06 -2.59
C LEU A 69 4.42 12.23 -2.32
N ALA A 70 5.26 12.12 -1.28
CA ALA A 70 6.31 13.11 -1.01
C ALA A 70 7.31 13.20 -2.17
N ALA A 71 7.70 12.08 -2.78
CA ALA A 71 8.55 12.05 -3.97
C ALA A 71 7.92 12.74 -5.20
N ARG A 72 6.59 12.91 -5.22
CA ARG A 72 5.83 13.66 -6.23
C ARG A 72 5.53 15.11 -5.80
N SER A 73 6.24 15.61 -4.79
CA SER A 73 6.13 16.97 -4.25
C SER A 73 4.79 17.31 -3.59
N TYR A 74 3.96 16.32 -3.25
CA TYR A 74 2.81 16.57 -2.37
C TYR A 74 3.30 16.93 -0.96
N GLN A 75 2.59 17.86 -0.30
CA GLN A 75 2.77 18.08 1.14
C GLN A 75 2.07 16.96 1.89
N VAL A 76 2.85 16.03 2.45
CA VAL A 76 2.31 14.85 3.13
C VAL A 76 2.60 14.93 4.63
N LYS A 77 1.62 14.58 5.46
CA LYS A 77 1.78 14.38 6.90
C LYS A 77 1.36 12.96 7.26
N VAL A 78 2.24 12.23 7.94
CA VAL A 78 1.93 10.90 8.46
C VAL A 78 1.43 11.03 9.90
N CYS A 79 0.28 10.42 10.18
CA CYS A 79 -0.32 10.31 11.51
C CYS A 79 -0.29 8.84 11.93
N PHE A 80 0.61 8.48 12.83
CA PHE A 80 0.69 7.14 13.40
C PHE A 80 -0.27 7.02 14.59
N LEU A 81 -1.09 5.96 14.58
CA LEU A 81 -2.09 5.63 15.59
C LEU A 81 -1.59 4.56 16.57
#